data_AF-A0A7J3D280-F1
#
_entry.id   AF-A0A7J3D280-F1
#
_cell.length_a   1.000
_cell.length_b   1.000
_cell.length_c   1.000
_cell.angle_alpha   90.00
_cell.angle_beta   90.00
_cell.angle_gamma   90.00
#
_symmetry.space_group_name_H-M   'P 1'
#
loop_
_entity.id
_entity.type
_entity.pdbx_description
1 polymer ?
#
loop_
_entity_poly.entity_id
_entity_poly.type
_entity_poly.pdbx_seq_one_letter_code
_entity_poly.pdbx_strand_id
1 'polypeptide(L)'
;MKIGISIALYNDKPLEDTLNYVSSLGYEAIEIPCWKGIQFIDIDEVVNGGASAYKKVVGKYGLEISALSNHLEGQYVLGPHDASTDVWFK
;
A
#
# COMPACT_ATOMS: atom_id res chain seq x y z
N MET A 1 11.49 16.59 10.66
CA MET A 1 10.40 16.44 9.67
C MET A 1 10.68 15.12 8.97
N LYS A 2 9.72 14.18 8.96
CA LYS A 2 9.91 12.87 8.32
C LYS A 2 9.59 12.94 6.83
N ILE A 3 10.35 12.22 6.01
CA ILE A 3 10.06 12.08 4.58
C ILE A 3 9.42 10.71 4.32
N GLY A 4 8.30 10.73 3.59
CA GLY A 4 7.54 9.52 3.23
C GLY A 4 7.58 9.21 1.74
N ILE A 5 7.29 7.95 1.39
CA ILE A 5 7.17 7.46 0.00
C ILE A 5 5.96 6.54 -0.17
N SER A 6 5.30 6.60 -1.32
CA SER A 6 4.26 5.61 -1.68
C SER A 6 4.93 4.35 -2.21
N ILE A 7 4.63 3.20 -1.57
CA ILE A 7 5.21 1.92 -1.98
C ILE A 7 4.51 1.29 -3.19
N ALA A 8 3.44 1.93 -3.70
CA ALA A 8 2.80 1.55 -4.96
C ALA A 8 3.80 1.54 -6.15
N LEU A 9 4.88 2.32 -6.05
CA LEU A 9 5.97 2.38 -7.03
C LEU A 9 6.71 1.04 -7.19
N TYR A 10 6.59 0.13 -6.23
CA TYR A 10 7.31 -1.14 -6.18
C TYR A 10 6.36 -2.35 -6.22
N ASN A 11 5.20 -2.20 -6.88
CA ASN A 11 4.16 -3.23 -6.94
C ASN A 11 4.58 -4.53 -7.67
N ASP A 12 5.84 -4.62 -8.10
CA ASP A 12 6.49 -5.80 -8.66
C ASP A 12 7.30 -6.60 -7.60
N LYS A 13 7.43 -6.11 -6.37
CA LYS A 13 8.28 -6.69 -5.31
C LYS A 13 7.54 -7.05 -4.03
N PRO A 14 7.89 -8.12 -3.33
CA PRO A 14 7.35 -8.42 -2.01
C PRO A 14 7.46 -7.24 -1.03
N LEU A 15 6.54 -7.19 -0.04
CA LEU A 15 6.51 -6.12 0.96
C LEU A 15 7.86 -5.96 1.66
N GLU A 16 8.45 -7.04 2.18
CA GLU A 16 9.70 -6.96 2.95
C GLU A 16 10.89 -6.47 2.10
N ASP A 17 11.00 -6.90 0.84
CA ASP A 17 12.02 -6.40 -0.08
C ASP A 17 11.86 -4.90 -0.33
N THR A 18 10.61 -4.45 -0.48
CA THR A 18 10.28 -3.03 -0.65
C THR A 18 10.62 -2.22 0.60
N LEU A 19 10.24 -2.70 1.79
CA LEU A 19 10.52 -2.04 3.06
C LEU A 19 12.03 -1.92 3.31
N ASN A 20 12.79 -2.99 3.04
CA ASN A 20 14.25 -2.98 3.13
C ASN A 20 14.85 -1.94 2.18
N TYR A 21 14.40 -1.92 0.93
CA TYR A 21 14.89 -0.98 -0.07
C TYR A 21 14.59 0.48 0.32
N VAL A 22 13.34 0.83 0.64
CA VAL A 22 12.99 2.22 0.96
C VAL A 22 13.63 2.71 2.26
N SER A 23 13.77 1.82 3.26
CA SER A 23 14.52 2.13 4.48
C SER A 23 15.99 2.42 4.17
N SER A 24 16.62 1.63 3.27
CA SER A 24 18.02 1.85 2.85
C SER A 24 18.26 3.18 2.13
N LEU A 25 17.22 3.77 1.53
CA LEU A 25 17.26 5.08 0.89
C LEU A 25 17.10 6.24 1.89
N GLY A 26 16.78 5.95 3.15
CA GLY A 26 16.59 6.96 4.20
C GLY A 26 15.16 7.48 4.35
N TYR A 27 14.16 6.82 3.73
CA TYR A 27 12.76 7.14 4.04
C TYR A 27 12.41 6.69 5.46
N GLU A 28 11.55 7.46 6.11
CA GLU A 28 11.14 7.22 7.51
C GLU A 28 9.66 6.84 7.62
N ALA A 29 8.91 7.04 6.54
CA ALA A 29 7.48 6.76 6.48
C ALA A 29 7.07 6.19 5.11
N ILE A 30 5.98 5.45 5.10
CA ILE A 30 5.39 4.89 3.88
C ILE A 30 3.89 5.19 3.79
N GLU A 31 3.43 5.34 2.56
CA GLU A 31 2.02 5.21 2.19
C GLU A 31 1.80 3.83 1.58
N ILE A 32 0.82 3.08 2.11
CA ILE A 32 0.48 1.74 1.62
C ILE A 32 -0.74 1.82 0.68
N PRO A 33 -0.63 1.32 -0.56
CA PRO A 33 -1.81 1.12 -1.40
C PRO A 33 -2.67 -0.05 -0.90
N CYS A 34 -3.98 0.17 -0.86
CA CYS A 34 -5.00 -0.68 -0.25
C CYS A 34 -6.18 -0.93 -1.21
N TRP A 35 -5.92 -1.54 -2.37
CA TRP A 35 -6.97 -2.12 -3.22
C TRP A 35 -6.86 -3.65 -3.21
N LYS A 36 -7.96 -4.34 -3.51
CA LYS A 36 -8.00 -5.80 -3.50
C LYS A 36 -6.99 -6.40 -4.46
N GLY A 37 -6.26 -7.42 -3.99
CA GLY A 37 -5.23 -8.12 -4.77
C GLY A 37 -3.86 -7.41 -4.82
N ILE A 38 -3.67 -6.31 -4.09
CA ILE A 38 -2.33 -5.74 -3.87
C ILE A 38 -1.47 -6.73 -3.06
N GLN A 39 -0.20 -6.84 -3.42
CA GLN A 39 0.75 -7.73 -2.74
C GLN A 39 1.22 -7.24 -1.35
N PHE A 40 0.93 -5.99 -0.98
CA PHE A 40 1.48 -5.36 0.23
C PHE A 40 0.61 -5.54 1.47
N ILE A 41 -0.69 -5.71 1.29
CA ILE A 41 -1.65 -5.75 2.39
C ILE A 41 -2.85 -6.61 2.01
N ASP A 42 -3.21 -7.54 2.88
CA ASP A 42 -4.49 -8.24 2.79
C ASP A 42 -5.56 -7.40 3.51
N ILE A 43 -6.46 -6.82 2.71
CA ILE A 43 -7.52 -5.94 3.22
C ILE A 43 -8.50 -6.73 4.09
N ASP A 44 -8.85 -7.95 3.68
CA ASP A 44 -9.80 -8.80 4.41
C ASP A 44 -9.20 -9.18 5.78
N GLU A 45 -7.90 -9.50 5.84
CA GLU A 45 -7.20 -9.74 7.11
C GLU A 45 -7.23 -8.49 8.02
N VAL A 46 -6.95 -7.31 7.45
CA VAL A 46 -6.83 -6.06 8.21
C VAL A 46 -8.17 -5.62 8.81
N VAL A 47 -9.26 -5.68 8.03
CA VAL A 47 -10.60 -5.30 8.54
C VAL A 47 -11.11 -6.27 9.61
N ASN A 48 -10.60 -7.51 9.63
CA ASN A 48 -10.88 -8.52 10.66
C ASN A 48 -9.92 -8.44 11.86
N GLY A 49 -9.16 -7.35 12.00
CA GLY A 49 -8.30 -7.09 13.17
C GLY A 49 -6.82 -7.41 12.98
N GLY A 50 -6.39 -7.81 11.78
CA GLY A 50 -5.00 -8.17 11.45
C GLY A 50 -4.02 -6.99 11.35
N ALA A 51 -4.48 -5.75 11.45
CA ALA A 51 -3.67 -4.54 11.22
C ALA A 51 -2.35 -4.48 12.03
N SER A 52 -2.35 -5.03 13.25
CA SER A 52 -1.17 -5.02 14.13
C SER A 52 0.01 -5.81 13.58
N ALA A 53 -0.24 -6.87 12.80
CA ALA A 53 0.82 -7.65 12.16
C ALA A 53 1.60 -6.81 11.15
N TYR A 54 0.89 -6.07 10.28
CA TYR A 54 1.49 -5.17 9.30
C TYR A 54 2.29 -4.04 9.97
N LYS A 55 1.73 -3.39 11.00
CA LYS A 55 2.46 -2.37 11.77
C LYS A 55 3.76 -2.92 12.37
N LYS A 56 3.73 -4.15 12.88
CA LYS A 56 4.92 -4.82 13.43
C LYS A 56 5.96 -5.10 12.35
N VAL A 57 5.55 -5.59 11.18
CA VAL A 57 6.47 -5.87 10.06
C VAL A 57 7.13 -4.57 9.59
N VAL A 58 6.36 -3.52 9.32
CA VAL A 58 6.87 -2.21 8.89
C VAL A 58 7.83 -1.62 9.93
N GLY A 59 7.48 -1.71 11.21
CA GLY A 59 8.33 -1.22 12.31
C GLY A 59 9.69 -1.89 12.44
N LYS A 60 9.86 -3.15 11.97
CA LYS A 60 11.19 -3.81 11.95
C LYS A 60 12.20 -3.08 11.07
N TYR A 61 11.73 -2.33 10.07
CA TYR A 61 12.55 -1.59 9.13
C TYR A 61 12.73 -0.11 9.52
N GLY A 62 12.30 0.28 10.73
CA GLY A 62 12.37 1.66 11.21
C GLY A 62 11.39 2.62 10.50
N LEU A 63 10.42 2.07 9.78
CA LEU A 63 9.43 2.82 9.01
C LEU A 63 8.13 3.00 9.80
N GLU A 64 7.42 4.09 9.51
CA GLU A 64 6.06 4.35 9.98
C GLU A 64 5.05 4.27 8.83
N ILE A 65 3.86 3.70 9.07
CA ILE A 65 2.74 3.80 8.13
C ILE A 65 2.06 5.16 8.38
N SER A 66 2.29 6.13 7.50
CA SER A 66 1.76 7.49 7.66
C SER A 66 0.47 7.75 6.87
N ALA A 67 0.21 6.95 5.83
CA ALA A 67 -0.95 7.10 4.97
C ALA A 67 -1.37 5.77 4.34
N LEU A 68 -2.63 5.71 3.92
CA LEU A 68 -3.18 4.64 3.09
C LEU A 68 -3.75 5.29 1.82
N SER A 69 -3.64 4.60 0.68
CA SER A 69 -4.23 5.04 -0.57
C SER A 69 -5.09 3.94 -1.19
N ASN A 70 -6.16 4.30 -1.89
CA ASN A 70 -6.97 3.35 -2.64
C ASN A 70 -7.37 3.95 -3.99
N HIS A 71 -6.39 4.02 -4.88
CA HIS A 71 -6.56 4.68 -6.17
C HIS A 71 -7.43 3.85 -7.11
N LEU A 72 -7.24 2.53 -7.21
CA LEU A 72 -7.97 1.70 -8.18
C LEU A 72 -9.47 1.67 -7.89
N GLU A 73 -9.86 1.27 -6.67
CA GLU A 73 -11.28 1.17 -6.32
C GLU A 73 -11.94 2.55 -6.20
N GLY A 74 -11.18 3.57 -5.80
CA GLY A 74 -11.64 4.95 -5.72
C GLY A 74 -12.10 5.52 -7.07
N GLN A 75 -11.50 5.11 -8.19
CA GLN A 75 -11.92 5.54 -9.53
C GLN A 75 -13.30 4.97 -9.95
N TYR A 76 -13.78 3.93 -9.27
CA TYR A 76 -15.13 3.40 -9.47
C TYR A 76 -16.18 4.12 -8.63
N VAL A 77 -15.77 5.03 -7.75
CA VAL A 77 -16.70 5.80 -6.94
C VAL A 77 -17.17 7.00 -7.76
N LEU A 78 -18.46 6.98 -8.11
CA LEU A 78 -19.15 8.00 -8.92
C LEU A 78 -18.65 8.05 -10.37
N GLY A 79 -19.53 7.70 -11.31
CA GLY A 79 -19.24 7.77 -12.74
C GLY A 79 -19.23 9.20 -13.31
N PRO A 80 -19.16 9.36 -14.64
CA PRO A 80 -19.25 8.30 -15.64
C PRO A 80 -17.97 7.46 -15.75
N HIS A 81 -18.13 6.16 -16.03
CA HIS A 81 -17.03 5.26 -16.37
C HIS A 81 -16.97 5.08 -17.90
N ASP A 82 -15.78 4.79 -18.40
CA ASP A 82 -15.55 4.47 -19.81
C ASP A 82 -14.60 3.27 -19.93
N ALA A 83 -14.21 2.93 -21.16
CA ALA A 83 -13.35 1.77 -21.44
C ALA A 83 -12.00 1.78 -20.69
N SER A 84 -11.57 2.92 -20.14
CA SER A 84 -10.34 3.00 -19.32
C SER A 84 -10.45 2.26 -17.99
N THR A 85 -11.65 2.07 -17.44
CA THR A 85 -11.85 1.36 -16.17
C THR A 85 -12.23 -0.11 -16.34
N ASP A 86 -12.49 -0.58 -17.57
CA ASP A 86 -12.83 -2.00 -17.84
C ASP A 86 -11.70 -2.96 -17.42
N VAL A 87 -10.45 -2.51 -17.46
CA VAL A 87 -9.26 -3.33 -17.18
C VAL A 87 -8.99 -3.54 -15.69
N TRP A 88 -9.59 -2.74 -14.79
CA TRP A 88 -9.39 -2.89 -13.34
C TRP A 88 -10.44 -3.81 -12.69
N PHE A 89 -11.42 -4.30 -13.45
CA PHE A 89 -12.39 -5.32 -13.04
C PHE A 89 -11.94 -6.71 -13.53
N LYS A 90 -11.11 -7.40 -12.75
CA LYS A 90 -10.80 -8.82 -12.96
C LYS A 90 -10.72 -9.58 -11.65
#